data_AF-A0A932I1Q8-F1
#
_entry.id   AF-A0A932I1Q8-F1
#
_cell.length_a   1.000
_cell.length_b   1.000
_cell.length_c   1.000
_cell.angle_alpha   90.00
_cell.angle_beta   90.00
_cell.angle_gamma   90.00
#
_symmetry.space_group_name_H-M   'P 1'
#
loop_
_entity.id
_entity.type
_entity.pdbx_description
1 polymer ?
#
loop_
_entity_poly.entity_id
_entity_poly.type
_entity_poly.pdbx_seq_one_letter_code
_entity_poly.pdbx_strand_id
1 'polypeptide(L)'
;NFIVIFVVMGAFLEKTGLGSLFIDFTFRLTGQRTGGPGLTAVVSSGLFGMISGSGVANVVTTGTFTIPLMKRVGYRPEFAAAVEAAASTGGAYMPPIMGAGAFLLAQFTDTSYFDVVKVAAIPAILYYLSVGYIVYIRAYRRGLHGVPVSELPPWTGILRRLHLLLPIPVMVYYLVIGDSPFLAAFKTICLILILKASDLLLEIRTPWTSRLWRPFLGLSIAFGAVAYFAGIRIGAPFTWFADELRGLNLGDAVFWVLASHIVLKLGEVLAAGARTPAAAGEPSAAESGPGIYVRLGGAIAELVKAAWSSLEAGARNTLIVGCIAGVLGVLLSCATQSDLPGRVSNLLIEFSFGLLPLTIFWIIVAGYIVGMGLPATASYVVLVIFGVLSLTNLGVPTLTAHLICFWVAVVSAVTPPVALAAYAASAIAMSDPVKTGFQAVKLASWVFLMPFLFVYTPLLLDGTTLDIIITVAACLVGIVAWGGAVEGFFIRYTTPAEWGMLAVASVFLLLPVDHLITWLTPVEWVFHHYPFYAAGTILLGAVFLMQRGRAPEIVFSPLAAPAPAVSPAHRKA
;
A
#
# COMPACT_ATOMS: atom_id res chain seq x y z
N ASN A 1 -19.30 3.45 14.15
CA ASN A 1 -18.85 3.72 12.77
C ASN A 1 -17.38 4.15 12.81
N PHE A 2 -16.43 3.20 12.76
CA PHE A 2 -14.98 3.47 12.96
C PHE A 2 -14.28 4.00 11.71
N ILE A 3 -14.93 3.98 10.54
CA ILE A 3 -14.38 4.46 9.26
C ILE A 3 -13.85 5.90 9.38
N VAL A 4 -14.63 6.78 10.01
CA VAL A 4 -14.32 8.21 10.15
C VAL A 4 -12.97 8.44 10.83
N ILE A 5 -12.71 7.78 11.95
CA ILE A 5 -11.49 8.02 12.72
C ILE A 5 -10.24 7.50 12.00
N PHE A 6 -10.36 6.41 11.22
CA PHE A 6 -9.26 5.94 10.38
C PHE A 6 -8.98 6.87 9.21
N VAL A 7 -10.00 7.45 8.58
CA VAL A 7 -9.83 8.46 7.53
C VAL A 7 -9.13 9.71 8.08
N VAL A 8 -9.53 10.16 9.27
CA VAL A 8 -8.86 11.27 9.97
C VAL A 8 -7.41 10.91 10.30
N MET A 9 -7.16 9.73 10.88
CA MET A 9 -5.82 9.26 11.20
C MET A 9 -4.92 9.16 9.95
N GLY A 10 -5.45 8.66 8.83
CA GLY A 10 -4.75 8.64 7.55
C GLY A 10 -4.34 10.05 7.10
N ALA A 11 -5.24 11.03 7.22
CA ALA A 11 -4.94 12.42 6.91
C ALA A 11 -3.83 13.01 7.82
N PHE A 12 -3.80 12.65 9.11
CA PHE A 12 -2.71 13.00 10.01
C PHE A 12 -1.38 12.38 9.53
N LEU A 13 -1.37 11.09 9.21
CA LEU A 13 -0.17 10.39 8.72
C LEU A 13 0.37 11.00 7.43
N GLU A 14 -0.48 11.34 6.47
CA GLU A 14 -0.09 11.98 5.21
C GLU A 14 0.63 13.32 5.44
N LYS A 15 0.24 14.07 6.47
CA LYS A 15 0.82 15.39 6.81
C LYS A 15 2.10 15.34 7.65
N THR A 16 2.52 14.15 8.13
CA THR A 16 3.76 14.01 8.93
C THR A 16 5.06 14.06 8.12
N GLY A 17 4.98 13.99 6.78
CA GLY A 17 6.15 13.83 5.91
C GLY A 17 6.60 12.38 5.71
N LEU A 18 5.86 11.42 6.26
CA LEU A 18 6.12 9.98 6.15
C LEU A 18 6.22 9.47 4.69
N GLY A 19 5.46 10.06 3.76
CA GLY A 19 5.57 9.71 2.35
C GLY A 19 6.97 9.95 1.76
N SER A 20 7.60 11.08 2.11
CA SER A 20 8.97 11.37 1.66
C SER A 20 10.00 10.39 2.23
N LEU A 21 9.79 9.95 3.48
CA LEU A 21 10.63 8.95 4.12
C LEU A 21 10.53 7.59 3.41
N PHE A 22 9.33 7.17 3.01
CA PHE A 22 9.15 5.94 2.24
C PHE A 22 9.89 5.99 0.92
N ILE A 23 9.73 7.08 0.15
CA ILE A 23 10.43 7.25 -1.13
C ILE A 23 11.95 7.22 -0.91
N ASP A 24 12.49 7.97 0.05
CA ASP A 24 13.93 8.01 0.30
C ASP A 24 14.47 6.64 0.73
N PHE A 25 13.76 5.94 1.62
CA PHE A 25 14.14 4.61 2.10
C PHE A 25 14.13 3.57 0.99
N THR A 26 13.04 3.50 0.21
CA THR A 26 12.93 2.52 -0.88
C THR A 26 13.88 2.84 -2.02
N PHE A 27 14.12 4.13 -2.31
CA PHE A 27 15.08 4.54 -3.32
C PHE A 27 16.51 4.20 -2.91
N ARG A 28 16.84 4.35 -1.62
CA ARG A 28 18.14 3.89 -1.10
C ARG A 28 18.31 2.38 -1.19
N LEU A 29 17.25 1.61 -0.94
CA LEU A 29 17.28 0.13 -1.00
C LEU A 29 17.36 -0.43 -2.42
N THR A 30 16.67 0.21 -3.37
CA THR A 30 16.46 -0.36 -4.71
C THR A 30 17.17 0.40 -5.82
N GLY A 31 17.47 1.69 -5.63
CA GLY A 31 17.93 2.61 -6.68
C GLY A 31 19.19 2.19 -7.44
N GLN A 32 20.13 1.48 -6.79
CA GLN A 32 21.35 0.99 -7.44
C GLN A 32 21.13 -0.23 -8.34
N ARG A 33 20.04 -0.97 -8.13
CA ARG A 33 19.77 -2.21 -8.86
C ARG A 33 19.19 -1.91 -10.24
N THR A 34 19.30 -2.86 -11.17
CA THR A 34 18.60 -2.83 -12.45
C THR A 34 17.11 -2.61 -12.24
N GLY A 35 16.57 -1.57 -12.88
CA GLY A 35 15.17 -1.17 -12.68
C GLY A 35 14.87 -0.50 -11.35
N GLY A 36 15.89 -0.09 -10.59
CA GLY A 36 15.81 0.50 -9.25
C GLY A 36 14.72 1.55 -9.06
N PRO A 37 14.65 2.62 -9.88
CA PRO A 37 13.58 3.61 -9.84
C PRO A 37 12.15 3.05 -9.96
N GLY A 38 11.97 2.02 -10.78
CA GLY A 38 10.67 1.35 -10.94
C GLY A 38 10.32 0.53 -9.70
N LEU A 39 11.28 -0.19 -9.14
CA LEU A 39 11.10 -0.93 -7.88
C LEU A 39 10.86 0.02 -6.70
N THR A 40 11.53 1.18 -6.69
CA THR A 40 11.27 2.26 -5.74
C THR A 40 9.81 2.66 -5.79
N ALA A 41 9.28 2.96 -6.98
CA ALA A 41 7.89 3.31 -7.19
C ALA A 41 6.94 2.24 -6.63
N VAL A 42 7.17 0.97 -6.97
CA VAL A 42 6.32 -0.14 -6.51
C VAL A 42 6.28 -0.22 -4.98
N VAL A 43 7.44 -0.18 -4.32
CA VAL A 43 7.52 -0.34 -2.86
C VAL A 43 7.07 0.92 -2.13
N SER A 44 7.47 2.12 -2.58
CA SER A 44 7.06 3.39 -1.93
C SER A 44 5.56 3.60 -2.04
N SER A 45 4.97 3.32 -3.22
CA SER A 45 3.54 3.48 -3.42
C SER A 45 2.76 2.39 -2.69
N GLY A 46 3.33 1.21 -2.46
CA GLY A 46 2.77 0.23 -1.52
C GLY A 46 2.71 0.73 -0.09
N LEU A 47 3.82 1.25 0.43
CA LEU A 47 3.94 1.78 1.78
C LEU A 47 3.13 3.06 2.01
N PHE A 48 3.00 3.92 1.00
CA PHE A 48 2.12 5.09 1.08
C PHE A 48 0.66 4.70 0.88
N GLY A 49 0.39 3.72 0.01
CA GLY A 49 -0.94 3.24 -0.32
C GLY A 49 -1.67 2.63 0.86
N MET A 50 -0.95 1.92 1.74
CA MET A 50 -1.49 1.42 3.01
C MET A 50 -1.90 2.51 4.00
N ILE A 51 -1.64 3.79 3.72
CA ILE A 51 -2.10 4.96 4.49
C ILE A 51 -3.24 5.66 3.77
N SER A 52 -3.02 6.00 2.50
CA SER A 52 -3.98 6.79 1.73
C SER A 52 -5.21 6.00 1.31
N GLY A 53 -5.08 4.68 1.16
CA GLY A 53 -6.16 3.77 0.73
C GLY A 53 -6.77 4.12 -0.63
N SER A 54 -6.13 5.02 -1.39
CA SER A 54 -6.65 5.64 -2.61
C SER A 54 -5.58 5.67 -3.69
N GLY A 55 -5.81 4.91 -4.77
CA GLY A 55 -4.87 4.85 -5.88
C GLY A 55 -4.61 6.21 -6.53
N VAL A 56 -5.63 7.06 -6.66
CA VAL A 56 -5.47 8.40 -7.25
C VAL A 56 -4.68 9.32 -6.31
N ALA A 57 -4.98 9.30 -5.01
CA ALA A 57 -4.25 10.12 -4.02
C ALA A 57 -2.77 9.71 -3.95
N ASN A 58 -2.49 8.42 -4.06
CA ASN A 58 -1.15 7.88 -4.10
C ASN A 58 -0.41 8.34 -5.36
N VAL A 59 -0.99 8.19 -6.56
CA VAL A 59 -0.39 8.68 -7.81
C VAL A 59 -0.03 10.18 -7.75
N VAL A 60 -0.91 11.02 -7.23
CA VAL A 60 -0.63 12.48 -7.17
C VAL A 60 0.40 12.86 -6.12
N THR A 61 0.71 11.96 -5.17
CA THR A 61 1.72 12.21 -4.14
C THR A 61 3.04 11.56 -4.51
N THR A 62 3.13 10.23 -4.57
CA THR A 62 4.36 9.50 -4.89
C THR A 62 4.76 9.66 -6.36
N GLY A 63 3.78 9.66 -7.27
CA GLY A 63 4.01 9.74 -8.72
C GLY A 63 4.73 11.01 -9.18
N THR A 64 4.55 12.12 -8.46
CA THR A 64 5.24 13.38 -8.76
C THR A 64 6.75 13.28 -8.64
N PHE A 65 7.25 12.33 -7.83
CA PHE A 65 8.68 12.06 -7.66
C PHE A 65 9.15 10.83 -8.44
N THR A 66 8.39 9.74 -8.39
CA THR A 66 8.79 8.44 -8.96
C THR A 66 8.70 8.40 -10.48
N ILE A 67 7.70 9.05 -11.10
CA ILE A 67 7.53 9.07 -12.55
C ILE A 67 8.68 9.81 -13.23
N PRO A 68 9.06 11.05 -12.84
CA PRO A 68 10.23 11.71 -13.40
C PRO A 68 11.53 10.92 -13.20
N LEU A 69 11.69 10.29 -12.03
CA LEU A 69 12.86 9.46 -11.73
C LEU A 69 12.97 8.25 -12.67
N MET A 70 11.88 7.53 -12.91
CA MET A 70 11.83 6.44 -13.89
C MET A 70 12.16 6.93 -15.30
N LYS A 71 11.59 8.07 -15.72
CA LYS A 71 11.86 8.65 -17.04
C LYS A 71 13.34 9.02 -17.24
N ARG A 72 14.01 9.55 -16.20
CA ARG A 72 15.45 9.89 -16.25
C ARG A 72 16.34 8.69 -16.53
N VAL A 73 15.96 7.51 -16.06
CA VAL A 73 16.71 6.25 -16.27
C VAL A 73 16.35 5.56 -17.59
N GLY A 74 15.39 6.09 -18.35
CA GLY A 74 15.06 5.63 -19.70
C GLY A 74 13.77 4.82 -19.82
N TYR A 75 12.94 4.74 -18.76
CA TYR A 75 11.60 4.19 -18.90
C TYR A 75 10.74 5.08 -19.81
N ARG A 76 9.94 4.44 -20.67
CA ARG A 76 8.95 5.15 -21.50
C ARG A 76 7.93 5.85 -20.60
N PRO A 77 7.46 7.07 -20.96
CA PRO A 77 6.48 7.81 -20.18
C PRO A 77 5.22 7.00 -19.84
N GLU A 78 4.66 6.28 -20.81
CA GLU A 78 3.45 5.45 -20.63
C GLU A 78 3.69 4.33 -19.62
N PHE A 79 4.87 3.71 -19.66
CA PHE A 79 5.21 2.62 -18.74
C PHE A 79 5.50 3.15 -17.33
N ALA A 80 6.23 4.27 -17.21
CA ALA A 80 6.49 4.89 -15.90
C ALA A 80 5.18 5.29 -15.21
N ALA A 81 4.25 5.92 -15.93
CA ALA A 81 2.91 6.22 -15.42
C ALA A 81 2.13 4.95 -15.05
N ALA A 82 2.20 3.92 -15.88
CA ALA A 82 1.50 2.66 -15.63
C ALA A 82 2.02 1.92 -14.40
N VAL A 83 3.34 1.92 -14.15
CA VAL A 83 3.94 1.35 -12.93
C VAL A 83 3.40 2.06 -11.71
N GLU A 84 3.41 3.39 -11.73
CA GLU A 84 2.92 4.18 -10.61
C GLU A 84 1.43 3.96 -10.38
N ALA A 85 0.62 3.93 -11.44
CA ALA A 85 -0.82 3.69 -11.35
C ALA A 85 -1.14 2.29 -10.79
N ALA A 86 -0.50 1.24 -11.30
CA ALA A 86 -0.69 -0.12 -10.81
C ALA A 86 -0.27 -0.24 -9.33
N ALA A 87 0.95 0.17 -9.00
CA ALA A 87 1.44 0.14 -7.62
C ALA A 87 0.57 0.96 -6.67
N SER A 88 0.05 2.09 -7.13
CA SER A 88 -0.82 2.95 -6.33
C SER A 88 -2.17 2.32 -6.04
N THR A 89 -2.78 1.68 -7.05
CA THR A 89 -4.07 0.99 -6.92
C THR A 89 -4.03 -0.14 -5.91
N GLY A 90 -2.90 -0.86 -5.80
CA GLY A 90 -2.69 -1.88 -4.77
C GLY A 90 -2.79 -1.37 -3.33
N GLY A 91 -2.71 -0.05 -3.12
CA GLY A 91 -2.77 0.56 -1.79
C GLY A 91 -4.10 0.30 -1.09
N ALA A 92 -5.17 0.13 -1.87
CA ALA A 92 -6.47 -0.24 -1.33
C ALA A 92 -6.46 -1.65 -0.69
N TYR A 93 -5.58 -2.55 -1.13
CA TYR A 93 -5.44 -3.90 -0.58
C TYR A 93 -4.45 -3.99 0.57
N MET A 94 -3.44 -3.13 0.60
CA MET A 94 -2.31 -3.26 1.52
C MET A 94 -2.70 -2.87 2.95
N PRO A 95 -2.62 -3.81 3.92
CA PRO A 95 -2.81 -3.48 5.33
C PRO A 95 -1.73 -2.54 5.86
N PRO A 96 -1.95 -1.82 6.98
CA PRO A 96 -2.99 -2.03 7.97
C PRO A 96 -4.16 -1.01 7.97
N ILE A 97 -4.18 0.00 7.09
CA ILE A 97 -5.32 0.95 6.99
C ILE A 97 -6.18 0.62 5.76
N MET A 98 -5.55 0.21 4.66
CA MET A 98 -6.24 -0.23 3.43
C MET A 98 -7.16 0.87 2.84
N GLY A 99 -7.90 0.53 1.79
CA GLY A 99 -8.95 1.40 1.25
C GLY A 99 -10.19 1.45 2.12
N ALA A 100 -10.98 2.53 2.01
CA ALA A 100 -12.21 2.69 2.78
C ALA A 100 -13.21 1.52 2.62
N GLY A 101 -13.18 0.83 1.46
CA GLY A 101 -13.97 -0.37 1.21
C GLY A 101 -13.65 -1.55 2.13
N ALA A 102 -12.44 -1.66 2.67
CA ALA A 102 -12.07 -2.71 3.63
C ALA A 102 -12.84 -2.59 4.95
N PHE A 103 -13.13 -1.36 5.39
CA PHE A 103 -13.96 -1.15 6.57
C PHE A 103 -15.44 -1.47 6.32
N LEU A 104 -15.94 -1.15 5.11
CA LEU A 104 -17.30 -1.56 4.71
C LEU A 104 -17.39 -3.08 4.60
N LEU A 105 -16.35 -3.75 4.12
CA LEU A 105 -16.25 -5.20 4.10
C LEU A 105 -16.32 -5.80 5.50
N ALA A 106 -15.53 -5.30 6.45
CA ALA A 106 -15.62 -5.72 7.85
C ALA A 106 -17.05 -5.56 8.40
N GLN A 107 -17.70 -4.43 8.09
CA GLN A 107 -19.06 -4.13 8.53
C GLN A 107 -20.13 -5.04 7.87
N PHE A 108 -20.05 -5.30 6.56
CA PHE A 108 -21.03 -6.13 5.85
C PHE A 108 -20.92 -7.62 6.20
N THR A 109 -19.71 -8.06 6.56
CA THR A 109 -19.44 -9.46 6.92
C THR A 109 -19.59 -9.73 8.42
N ASP A 110 -19.83 -8.68 9.23
CA ASP A 110 -19.79 -8.72 10.71
C ASP A 110 -18.49 -9.35 11.24
N THR A 111 -17.36 -9.09 10.56
CA THR A 111 -16.04 -9.58 10.95
C THR A 111 -15.21 -8.47 11.58
N SER A 112 -14.33 -8.84 12.51
CA SER A 112 -13.38 -7.88 13.07
C SER A 112 -12.47 -7.33 11.97
N TYR A 113 -12.25 -6.01 11.96
CA TYR A 113 -11.33 -5.38 11.02
C TYR A 113 -9.93 -6.00 11.08
N PHE A 114 -9.49 -6.45 12.26
CA PHE A 114 -8.20 -7.10 12.41
C PHE A 114 -8.11 -8.42 11.63
N ASP A 115 -9.21 -9.18 11.54
CA ASP A 115 -9.22 -10.43 10.77
C ASP A 115 -9.19 -10.14 9.27
N VAL A 116 -9.89 -9.11 8.80
CA VAL A 116 -9.76 -8.60 7.42
C VAL A 116 -8.31 -8.24 7.09
N VAL A 117 -7.62 -7.53 8.01
CA VAL A 117 -6.21 -7.18 7.87
C VAL A 117 -5.31 -8.41 7.75
N LYS A 118 -5.53 -9.45 8.56
CA LYS A 118 -4.73 -10.68 8.53
C LYS A 118 -4.88 -11.41 7.19
N VAL A 119 -6.12 -11.66 6.76
CA VAL A 119 -6.39 -12.45 5.56
C VAL A 119 -5.99 -11.71 4.28
N ALA A 120 -6.00 -10.37 4.29
CA ALA A 120 -5.58 -9.56 3.14
C ALA A 120 -4.06 -9.41 3.00
N ALA A 121 -3.27 -9.67 4.04
CA ALA A 121 -1.84 -9.39 4.07
C ALA A 121 -1.04 -10.18 3.01
N ILE A 122 -1.22 -11.50 2.96
CA ILE A 122 -0.53 -12.36 2.00
C ILE A 122 -0.90 -12.01 0.55
N PRO A 123 -2.20 -11.93 0.18
CA PRO A 123 -2.60 -11.48 -1.16
C PRO A 123 -2.01 -10.12 -1.58
N ALA A 124 -2.03 -9.14 -0.67
CA ALA A 124 -1.51 -7.80 -0.96
C ALA A 124 0.00 -7.85 -1.25
N ILE A 125 0.77 -8.59 -0.45
CA ILE A 125 2.21 -8.75 -0.67
C ILE A 125 2.47 -9.43 -2.03
N LEU A 126 1.74 -10.50 -2.35
CA LEU A 126 1.87 -11.19 -3.64
C LEU A 126 1.55 -10.27 -4.83
N TYR A 127 0.53 -9.41 -4.70
CA TYR A 127 0.24 -8.39 -5.72
C TYR A 127 1.43 -7.47 -5.97
N TYR A 128 2.02 -6.88 -4.92
CA TYR A 128 3.17 -5.98 -5.08
C TYR A 128 4.43 -6.69 -5.59
N LEU A 129 4.65 -7.93 -5.17
CA LEU A 129 5.74 -8.76 -5.71
C LEU A 129 5.54 -9.02 -7.20
N SER A 130 4.30 -9.28 -7.64
CA SER A 130 3.97 -9.48 -9.04
C SER A 130 4.23 -8.22 -9.88
N VAL A 131 3.73 -7.06 -9.45
CA VAL A 131 3.99 -5.77 -10.12
C VAL A 131 5.50 -5.50 -10.16
N GLY A 132 6.19 -5.65 -9.03
CA GLY A 132 7.64 -5.42 -8.93
C GLY A 132 8.46 -6.34 -9.83
N TYR A 133 8.06 -7.61 -9.95
CA TYR A 133 8.74 -8.58 -10.80
C TYR A 133 8.58 -8.24 -12.30
N ILE A 134 7.38 -7.85 -12.74
CA ILE A 134 7.15 -7.41 -14.13
C ILE A 134 7.99 -6.16 -14.44
N VAL A 135 8.08 -5.21 -13.51
CA VAL A 135 8.93 -4.01 -13.63
C VAL A 135 10.40 -4.39 -13.75
N TYR A 136 10.87 -5.31 -12.90
CA TYR A 136 12.25 -5.79 -12.92
C TYR A 136 12.60 -6.46 -14.25
N ILE A 137 11.79 -7.41 -14.73
CA ILE A 137 12.01 -8.05 -16.04
C ILE A 137 12.03 -7.02 -17.15
N ARG A 138 11.06 -6.08 -17.15
CA ARG A 138 10.97 -5.03 -18.16
C ARG A 138 12.25 -4.21 -18.22
N ALA A 139 12.81 -3.86 -17.06
CA ALA A 139 14.05 -3.11 -16.94
C ALA A 139 15.25 -3.91 -17.46
N TYR A 140 15.34 -5.17 -17.07
CA TYR A 140 16.39 -6.08 -17.50
C TYR A 140 16.38 -6.29 -19.02
N ARG A 141 15.21 -6.58 -19.60
CA ARG A 141 15.01 -6.71 -21.06
C ARG A 141 15.45 -5.46 -21.83
N ARG A 142 15.25 -4.28 -21.24
CA ARG A 142 15.58 -2.98 -21.87
C ARG A 142 16.99 -2.50 -21.56
N GLY A 143 17.77 -3.24 -20.79
CA GLY A 143 19.12 -2.83 -20.36
C GLY A 143 19.13 -1.56 -19.50
N LEU A 144 18.10 -1.33 -18.68
CA LEU A 144 18.03 -0.13 -17.84
C LEU A 144 18.92 -0.29 -16.60
N HIS A 145 19.77 0.70 -16.34
CA HIS A 145 20.71 0.66 -15.22
C HIS A 145 20.17 1.37 -13.97
N GLY A 146 20.73 1.05 -12.81
CA GLY A 146 20.47 1.78 -11.57
C GLY A 146 21.16 3.15 -11.54
N VAL A 147 20.87 3.91 -10.49
CA VAL A 147 21.44 5.23 -10.23
C VAL A 147 22.69 5.09 -9.34
N PRO A 148 23.77 5.87 -9.57
CA PRO A 148 24.98 5.82 -8.75
C PRO A 148 24.71 6.17 -7.28
N VAL A 149 25.50 5.58 -6.37
CA VAL A 149 25.34 5.70 -4.91
C VAL A 149 25.35 7.14 -4.41
N SER A 150 26.04 8.04 -5.13
CA SER A 150 26.18 9.46 -4.83
C SER A 150 24.89 10.27 -4.98
N GLU A 151 23.98 9.84 -5.85
CA GLU A 151 22.69 10.50 -6.07
C GLU A 151 21.60 9.97 -5.12
N LEU A 152 21.90 8.92 -4.35
CA LEU A 152 20.95 8.31 -3.43
C LEU A 152 20.93 9.01 -2.08
N PRO A 153 19.77 9.07 -1.42
CA PRO A 153 19.65 9.69 -0.10
C PRO A 153 20.53 8.98 0.95
N PRO A 154 21.22 9.72 1.83
CA PRO A 154 22.12 9.15 2.80
C PRO A 154 21.37 8.44 3.94
N TRP A 155 21.91 7.33 4.43
CA TRP A 155 21.36 6.58 5.56
C TRP A 155 21.16 7.45 6.81
N THR A 156 22.06 8.40 7.05
CA THR A 156 21.97 9.31 8.21
C THR A 156 20.71 10.16 8.20
N GLY A 157 20.24 10.60 7.03
CA GLY A 157 18.99 11.38 6.89
C GLY A 157 17.73 10.51 7.02
N ILE A 158 17.82 9.24 6.61
CA ILE A 158 16.72 8.27 6.74
C ILE A 158 16.57 7.83 8.20
N LEU A 159 17.66 7.42 8.85
CA LEU A 159 17.66 6.93 10.24
C LEU A 159 17.11 7.98 11.22
N ARG A 160 17.37 9.27 10.98
CA ARG A 160 16.86 10.38 11.80
C ARG A 160 15.34 10.59 11.69
N ARG A 161 14.70 10.07 10.65
CA ARG A 161 13.26 10.21 10.40
C ARG A 161 12.49 8.91 10.65
N LEU A 162 13.17 7.82 11.02
CA LEU A 162 12.52 6.51 11.24
C LEU A 162 11.43 6.54 12.31
N HIS A 163 11.48 7.46 13.27
CA HIS A 163 10.41 7.63 14.26
C HIS A 163 9.07 7.99 13.64
N LEU A 164 9.03 8.57 12.44
CA LEU A 164 7.79 8.84 11.70
C LEU A 164 7.04 7.57 11.30
N LEU A 165 7.72 6.41 11.26
CA LEU A 165 7.10 5.12 10.97
C LEU A 165 6.37 4.54 12.18
N LEU A 166 6.73 4.96 13.40
CA LEU A 166 6.25 4.41 14.67
C LEU A 166 4.71 4.31 14.80
N PRO A 167 3.90 5.25 14.28
CA PRO A 167 2.44 5.16 14.34
C PRO A 167 1.85 3.89 13.72
N ILE A 168 2.43 3.38 12.63
CA ILE A 168 1.91 2.21 11.91
C ILE A 168 1.99 0.92 12.75
N PRO A 169 3.17 0.47 13.24
CA PRO A 169 3.27 -0.73 14.06
C PRO A 169 2.58 -0.55 15.42
N VAL A 170 2.53 0.66 15.97
CA VAL A 170 1.79 0.94 17.22
C VAL A 170 0.28 0.78 17.01
N MET A 171 -0.26 1.24 15.89
CA MET A 171 -1.67 1.00 15.55
C MET A 171 -1.97 -0.49 15.39
N VAL A 172 -1.13 -1.22 14.65
CA VAL A 172 -1.28 -2.69 14.50
C VAL A 172 -1.20 -3.37 15.87
N TYR A 173 -0.27 -2.95 16.72
CA TYR A 173 -0.17 -3.45 18.09
C TYR A 173 -1.46 -3.26 18.88
N TYR A 174 -2.09 -2.08 18.82
CA TYR A 174 -3.39 -1.84 19.48
C TYR A 174 -4.49 -2.78 18.97
N LEU A 175 -4.55 -3.01 17.66
CA LEU A 175 -5.51 -3.98 17.08
C LEU A 175 -5.23 -5.42 17.56
N VAL A 176 -3.95 -5.82 17.66
CA VAL A 176 -3.53 -7.16 18.10
C VAL A 176 -3.90 -7.42 19.56
N ILE A 177 -3.75 -6.43 20.45
CA ILE A 177 -4.11 -6.57 21.87
C ILE A 177 -5.63 -6.51 22.11
N GLY A 178 -6.43 -6.38 21.04
CA GLY A 178 -7.88 -6.38 21.08
C GLY A 178 -8.51 -5.01 21.41
N ASP A 179 -7.78 -3.91 21.24
CA ASP A 179 -8.43 -2.59 21.28
C ASP A 179 -9.45 -2.49 20.14
N SER A 180 -10.56 -1.80 20.39
CA SER A 180 -11.50 -1.50 19.30
C SER A 180 -10.79 -0.71 18.20
N PRO A 181 -11.15 -0.90 16.91
CA PRO A 181 -10.53 -0.15 15.81
C PRO A 181 -10.58 1.36 16.03
N PHE A 182 -11.66 1.85 16.65
CA PHE A 182 -11.80 3.26 16.99
C PHE A 182 -10.71 3.73 17.98
N LEU A 183 -10.53 2.99 19.08
CA LEU A 183 -9.55 3.33 20.11
C LEU A 183 -8.12 3.24 19.57
N ALA A 184 -7.82 2.22 18.76
CA ALA A 184 -6.52 2.06 18.12
C ALA A 184 -6.16 3.26 17.22
N ALA A 185 -7.09 3.70 16.37
CA ALA A 185 -6.89 4.87 15.51
C ALA A 185 -6.74 6.17 16.33
N PHE A 186 -7.56 6.37 17.35
CA PHE A 186 -7.48 7.55 18.22
C PHE A 186 -6.13 7.64 18.97
N LYS A 187 -5.69 6.56 19.63
CA LYS A 187 -4.38 6.49 20.30
C LYS A 187 -3.24 6.78 19.32
N THR A 188 -3.38 6.32 18.08
CA THR A 188 -2.39 6.55 17.01
C THR A 188 -2.35 8.03 16.59
N ILE A 189 -3.50 8.72 16.49
CA ILE A 189 -3.54 10.17 16.24
C ILE A 189 -2.82 10.94 17.35
N CYS A 190 -3.07 10.58 18.62
CA CYS A 190 -2.36 11.19 19.75
C CYS A 190 -0.85 10.99 19.64
N LEU A 191 -0.40 9.77 19.31
CA LEU A 191 1.01 9.48 19.08
C LEU A 191 1.61 10.34 17.94
N ILE A 192 0.91 10.51 16.83
CA ILE A 192 1.36 11.36 15.72
C ILE A 192 1.56 12.81 16.17
N LEU A 193 0.62 13.37 16.92
CA LEU A 193 0.70 14.72 17.47
C LEU A 193 1.89 14.89 18.42
N ILE A 194 2.14 13.89 19.26
CA ILE A 194 3.25 13.86 20.21
C ILE A 194 4.59 13.81 19.49
N LEU A 195 4.72 12.94 18.48
CA LEU A 195 5.92 12.89 17.64
C LEU A 195 6.16 14.23 16.95
N LYS A 196 5.11 14.84 16.38
CA LYS A 196 5.21 16.15 15.74
C LYS A 196 5.61 17.25 16.72
N ALA A 197 5.06 17.25 17.93
CA ALA A 197 5.43 18.18 18.99
C ALA A 197 6.90 17.99 19.40
N SER A 198 7.34 16.74 19.55
CA SER A 198 8.74 16.40 19.84
C SER A 198 9.68 16.92 18.76
N ASP A 199 9.36 16.72 17.47
CA ASP A 199 10.18 17.20 16.36
C ASP A 199 10.30 18.73 16.35
N LEU A 200 9.17 19.43 16.51
CA LEU A 200 9.15 20.90 16.57
C LEU A 200 9.95 21.45 17.76
N LEU A 201 9.93 20.76 18.90
CA LEU A 201 10.74 21.14 20.07
C LEU A 201 12.23 20.86 19.88
N LEU A 202 12.59 19.77 19.20
CA LEU A 202 13.99 19.43 18.90
C LEU A 202 14.62 20.39 17.88
N GLU A 203 13.81 21.00 17.00
CA GLU A 203 14.26 22.07 16.09
C GLU A 203 14.71 23.33 16.85
N ILE A 204 14.17 23.58 18.05
CA ILE A 204 14.59 24.69 18.92
C ILE A 204 15.97 24.36 19.52
N ARG A 205 17.03 24.87 18.86
CA ARG A 205 18.40 24.74 19.36
C ARG A 205 18.63 25.65 20.56
N THR A 206 18.96 25.03 21.69
CA THR A 206 19.43 25.64 22.93
C THR A 206 20.95 25.44 23.06
N PRO A 207 21.66 26.26 23.86
CA PRO A 207 23.11 26.11 24.07
C PRO A 207 23.52 24.73 24.60
N TRP A 208 22.60 24.04 25.28
CA TRP A 208 22.83 22.73 25.90
C TRP A 208 22.32 21.56 25.06
N THR A 209 21.69 21.79 23.90
CA THR A 209 21.09 20.73 23.05
C THR A 209 22.10 19.62 22.76
N SER A 210 23.35 19.96 22.42
CA SER A 210 24.39 18.99 22.05
C SER A 210 24.83 18.10 23.21
N ARG A 211 24.64 18.55 24.46
CA ARG A 211 25.04 17.84 25.68
C ARG A 211 23.87 17.10 26.33
N LEU A 212 22.66 17.67 26.33
CA LEU A 212 21.50 17.16 27.07
C LEU A 212 20.65 16.15 26.30
N TRP A 213 20.78 16.03 24.98
CA TRP A 213 19.94 15.12 24.20
C TRP A 213 20.11 13.64 24.60
N ARG A 214 21.34 13.19 24.89
CA ARG A 214 21.63 11.80 25.33
C ARG A 214 21.03 11.48 26.69
N PRO A 215 21.26 12.27 27.76
CA PRO A 215 20.67 11.98 29.06
C PRO A 215 19.14 12.14 29.05
N PHE A 216 18.57 13.05 28.26
CA PHE A 216 17.12 13.15 28.14
C PHE A 216 16.52 11.92 27.50
N LEU A 217 17.11 11.41 26.41
CA LEU A 217 16.66 10.17 25.80
C LEU A 217 16.79 8.98 26.76
N GLY A 218 17.91 8.87 27.48
CA GLY A 218 18.12 7.82 28.48
C GLY A 218 17.12 7.88 29.64
N LEU A 219 16.88 9.07 30.19
CA LEU A 219 15.91 9.27 31.28
C LEU A 219 14.48 8.99 30.82
N SER A 220 14.13 9.37 29.59
CA SER A 220 12.83 9.08 29.01
C SER A 220 12.59 7.59 28.77
N ILE A 221 13.58 6.87 28.23
CA ILE A 221 13.51 5.41 28.07
C ILE A 221 13.40 4.73 29.43
N ALA A 222 14.21 5.15 30.41
CA ALA A 222 14.14 4.63 31.77
C ALA A 222 12.78 4.89 32.40
N PHE A 223 12.21 6.09 32.21
CA PHE A 223 10.87 6.42 32.71
C PHE A 223 9.78 5.56 32.06
N GLY A 224 9.82 5.36 30.74
CA GLY A 224 8.87 4.48 30.05
C GLY A 224 9.01 3.01 30.47
N ALA A 225 10.25 2.53 30.68
CA ALA A 225 10.52 1.18 31.20
C ALA A 225 10.02 1.03 32.64
N VAL A 226 10.27 2.01 33.51
CA VAL A 226 9.75 2.03 34.89
C VAL A 226 8.23 2.10 34.88
N ALA A 227 7.62 2.93 34.03
CA ALA A 227 6.17 2.98 33.90
C ALA A 227 5.62 1.59 33.55
N TYR A 228 6.20 0.93 32.54
CA TYR A 228 5.82 -0.42 32.12
C TYR A 228 5.97 -1.47 33.22
N PHE A 229 7.14 -1.57 33.87
CA PHE A 229 7.43 -2.61 34.86
C PHE A 229 6.85 -2.32 36.25
N ALA A 230 6.71 -1.06 36.65
CA ALA A 230 6.14 -0.66 37.94
C ALA A 230 4.61 -0.60 37.93
N GLY A 231 3.96 -0.87 36.78
CA GLY A 231 2.51 -0.97 36.68
C GLY A 231 1.76 0.33 36.99
N ILE A 232 2.33 1.48 36.60
CA ILE A 232 1.66 2.79 36.76
C ILE A 232 0.32 2.75 36.02
N ARG A 233 -0.81 2.94 36.71
CA ARG A 233 -2.16 2.74 36.13
C ARG A 233 -2.64 3.87 35.21
N ILE A 234 -1.74 4.77 34.81
CA ILE A 234 -2.05 5.89 33.92
C ILE A 234 -1.49 5.50 32.55
N GLY A 235 -2.34 5.05 31.63
CA GLY A 235 -1.93 4.80 30.24
C GLY A 235 -1.74 6.12 29.46
N ALA A 236 -1.65 6.04 28.13
CA ALA A 236 -1.73 7.24 27.30
C ALA A 236 -3.00 8.08 27.64
N PRO A 237 -3.04 9.40 27.41
CA PRO A 237 -4.20 10.24 27.61
C PRO A 237 -5.44 9.55 27.06
N PHE A 238 -6.52 9.59 27.83
CA PHE A 238 -7.81 8.99 27.47
C PHE A 238 -7.91 7.45 27.57
N THR A 239 -6.86 6.73 27.98
CA THR A 239 -6.97 5.29 28.38
C THR A 239 -7.88 5.09 29.60
N TRP A 240 -8.08 6.13 30.41
CA TRP A 240 -9.05 6.15 31.51
C TRP A 240 -10.53 6.17 31.05
N PHE A 241 -10.81 6.31 29.74
CA PHE A 241 -12.16 6.21 29.18
C PHE A 241 -12.53 4.77 28.78
N ALA A 242 -11.58 3.83 28.80
CA ALA A 242 -11.87 2.42 28.61
C ALA A 242 -12.27 1.82 29.96
N ASP A 243 -13.52 1.34 30.06
CA ASP A 243 -14.06 0.73 31.28
C ASP A 243 -13.33 -0.57 31.70
N GLU A 244 -12.55 -1.18 30.80
CA GLU A 244 -11.66 -2.29 31.12
C GLU A 244 -10.24 -1.79 31.45
N LEU A 245 -9.94 -1.75 32.75
CA LEU A 245 -8.59 -1.59 33.31
C LEU A 245 -7.66 -2.73 32.88
N ARG A 246 -7.09 -2.64 31.67
CA ARG A 246 -5.93 -3.43 31.26
C ARG A 246 -4.67 -2.70 31.70
N GLY A 247 -3.69 -3.41 32.27
CA GLY A 247 -2.41 -2.85 32.70
C GLY A 247 -1.64 -2.16 31.56
N LEU A 248 -0.57 -1.42 31.89
CA LEU A 248 0.25 -0.72 30.90
C LEU A 248 0.76 -1.67 29.82
N ASN A 249 0.38 -1.42 28.58
CA ASN A 249 0.83 -2.15 27.42
C ASN A 249 2.11 -1.50 26.84
N LEU A 250 2.81 -2.21 25.95
CA LEU A 250 4.06 -1.70 25.34
C LEU A 250 3.83 -0.39 24.58
N GLY A 251 2.66 -0.20 23.96
CA GLY A 251 2.26 1.05 23.33
C GLY A 251 2.16 2.23 24.30
N ASP A 252 1.67 1.99 25.53
CA ASP A 252 1.59 3.01 26.57
C ASP A 252 2.97 3.36 27.13
N ALA A 253 3.88 2.38 27.20
CA ALA A 253 5.27 2.62 27.57
C ALA A 253 5.96 3.55 26.57
N VAL A 254 5.78 3.32 25.27
CA VAL A 254 6.29 4.20 24.20
C VAL A 254 5.73 5.61 24.33
N PHE A 255 4.44 5.73 24.64
CA PHE A 255 3.83 7.03 24.93
C PHE A 255 4.57 7.76 26.08
N TRP A 256 4.82 7.07 27.20
CA TRP A 256 5.50 7.68 28.35
C TRP A 256 6.96 8.07 28.08
N VAL A 257 7.66 7.31 27.24
CA VAL A 257 9.00 7.71 26.75
C VAL A 257 8.90 9.04 26.02
N LEU A 258 7.97 9.19 25.08
CA LEU A 258 7.84 10.41 24.30
C LEU A 258 7.34 11.60 25.14
N ALA A 259 6.36 11.38 26.00
CA ALA A 259 5.80 12.40 26.87
C ALA A 259 6.86 12.95 27.84
N SER A 260 7.62 12.06 28.49
CA SER A 260 8.74 12.49 29.35
C SER A 260 9.82 13.24 28.57
N HIS A 261 10.11 12.83 27.33
CA HIS A 261 11.09 13.51 26.49
C HIS A 261 10.66 14.94 26.15
N ILE A 262 9.38 15.12 25.81
CA ILE A 262 8.78 16.44 25.57
C ILE A 262 8.88 17.32 26.81
N VAL A 263 8.53 16.80 27.99
CA VAL A 263 8.59 17.55 29.25
C VAL A 263 10.02 18.01 29.56
N LEU A 264 11.00 17.11 29.41
CA LEU A 264 12.42 17.43 29.63
C LEU A 264 12.92 18.48 28.63
N LYS A 265 12.60 18.31 27.34
CA LYS A 265 13.02 19.26 26.31
C LYS A 265 12.35 20.62 26.46
N LEU A 266 11.06 20.64 26.82
CA LEU A 266 10.34 21.87 27.12
C LEU A 266 10.95 22.59 28.33
N GLY A 267 11.31 21.85 29.38
CA GLY A 267 12.02 22.38 30.54
C GLY A 267 13.37 23.02 30.17
N GLU A 268 14.13 22.40 29.27
CA GLU A 268 15.37 22.96 28.74
C GLU A 268 15.13 24.27 27.97
N VAL A 269 14.13 24.29 27.08
CA VAL A 269 13.77 25.47 26.27
C VAL A 269 13.33 26.63 27.16
N LEU A 270 12.49 26.36 28.16
CA LEU A 270 12.03 27.37 29.12
C LEU A 270 13.18 27.89 30.00
N ALA A 271 14.06 27.00 30.48
CA ALA A 271 15.22 27.39 31.27
C ALA A 271 16.24 28.21 30.45
N ALA A 272 16.42 27.89 29.17
CA ALA A 272 17.25 28.67 28.27
C ALA A 272 16.64 30.06 28.01
N GLY A 273 15.33 30.13 27.75
CA GLY A 273 14.61 31.38 27.58
C GLY A 273 14.69 32.30 28.81
N ALA A 274 14.59 31.74 30.02
CA ALA A 274 14.69 32.47 31.28
C ALA A 274 16.11 33.01 31.57
N ARG A 275 17.15 32.42 30.97
CA ARG A 275 18.55 32.83 31.16
C ARG A 275 19.06 33.83 30.12
N THR A 276 18.33 34.07 29.03
CA THR A 276 18.56 35.20 28.11
C THR A 276 17.93 36.47 28.71
N PRO A 277 18.70 37.41 29.29
CA PRO A 277 18.13 38.60 29.89
C PRO A 277 17.70 39.57 28.79
N ALA A 278 16.55 40.21 28.97
CA ALA A 278 16.04 41.26 28.09
C ALA A 278 16.78 42.62 28.20
N ALA A 279 17.97 42.70 28.82
CA ALA A 279 18.68 43.96 28.98
C ALA A 279 20.18 43.78 29.26
N ALA A 280 21.03 44.09 28.26
CA ALA A 280 22.32 44.76 28.43
C ALA A 280 22.95 45.05 27.04
N GLY A 281 22.60 46.20 26.48
CA GLY A 281 23.50 47.18 25.84
C GLY A 281 24.70 46.81 24.95
N GLU A 282 24.91 45.59 24.47
CA GLU A 282 26.00 45.31 23.51
C GLU A 282 25.52 44.44 22.33
N PRO A 283 25.57 44.94 21.09
CA PRO A 283 25.21 44.16 19.92
C PRO A 283 26.37 43.21 19.56
N SER A 284 26.38 42.03 20.17
CA SER A 284 27.15 40.90 19.65
C SER A 284 26.50 40.43 18.34
N ALA A 285 27.18 40.69 17.23
CA ALA A 285 26.73 40.56 15.85
C ALA A 285 26.54 39.11 15.33
N ALA A 286 25.99 38.19 16.13
CA ALA A 286 25.84 36.78 15.71
C ALA A 286 24.46 36.12 16.00
N GLU A 287 23.52 36.77 16.68
CA GLU A 287 22.20 36.19 16.98
C GLU A 287 21.05 36.98 16.33
N SER A 288 21.06 37.10 15.01
CA SER A 288 19.97 37.68 14.22
C SER A 288 18.81 36.69 14.03
N GLY A 289 18.24 36.18 15.13
CA GLY A 289 17.09 35.28 15.09
C GLY A 289 16.07 35.61 16.18
N PRO A 290 14.78 35.28 15.97
CA PRO A 290 13.74 35.53 16.97
C PRO A 290 14.10 34.84 18.30
N GLY A 291 13.79 35.51 19.43
CA GLY A 291 14.07 35.01 20.78
C GLY A 291 13.41 33.65 21.06
N ILE A 292 13.94 32.91 22.04
CA ILE A 292 13.55 31.51 22.31
C ILE A 292 12.03 31.36 22.54
N TYR A 293 11.40 32.29 23.27
CA TYR A 293 9.94 32.27 23.48
C TYR A 293 9.13 32.49 22.19
N VAL A 294 9.66 33.28 21.24
CA VAL A 294 9.04 33.47 19.92
C VAL A 294 9.16 32.18 19.09
N ARG A 295 10.29 31.47 19.17
CA ARG A 295 10.46 30.16 18.52
C ARG A 295 9.53 29.10 19.12
N LEU A 296 9.36 29.08 20.44
CA LEU A 296 8.40 28.21 21.12
C LEU A 296 6.96 28.52 20.71
N GLY A 297 6.59 29.81 20.67
CA GLY A 297 5.29 30.24 20.16
C GLY A 297 5.07 29.82 18.71
N GLY A 298 6.11 29.93 17.88
CA GLY A 298 6.11 29.43 16.50
C GLY A 298 5.89 27.91 16.43
N ALA A 299 6.59 27.12 17.23
CA ALA A 299 6.42 25.67 17.31
C ALA A 299 4.99 25.27 17.71
N ILE A 300 4.41 25.93 18.72
CA ILE A 300 3.01 25.68 19.14
C ILE A 300 2.04 26.06 18.00
N ALA A 301 2.25 27.21 17.35
CA ALA A 301 1.42 27.64 16.24
C ALA A 301 1.49 26.64 15.06
N GLU A 302 2.68 26.14 14.71
CA GLU A 302 2.84 25.12 13.68
C GLU A 302 2.21 23.78 14.07
N LEU A 303 2.27 23.36 15.33
CA LEU A 303 1.57 22.17 15.82
C LEU A 303 0.05 22.31 15.67
N VAL A 304 -0.51 23.47 16.07
CA VAL A 304 -1.94 23.76 15.94
C VAL A 304 -2.37 23.81 14.47
N LYS A 305 -1.59 24.47 13.60
CA LYS A 305 -1.84 24.50 12.15
C LYS A 305 -1.79 23.11 11.53
N ALA A 306 -0.81 22.29 11.91
CA ALA A 306 -0.68 20.92 11.43
C ALA A 306 -1.88 20.06 11.88
N ALA A 307 -2.30 20.18 13.14
CA ALA A 307 -3.48 19.49 13.66
C ALA A 307 -4.76 19.95 12.95
N TRP A 308 -4.95 21.26 12.80
CA TRP A 308 -6.12 21.85 12.15
C TRP A 308 -6.23 21.43 10.68
N SER A 309 -5.15 21.54 9.92
CA SER A 309 -5.13 21.16 8.50
C SER A 309 -5.33 19.65 8.30
N SER A 310 -4.84 18.82 9.22
CA SER A 310 -5.07 17.37 9.19
C SER A 310 -6.53 17.03 9.53
N LEU A 311 -7.12 17.70 10.52
CA LEU A 311 -8.55 17.55 10.86
C LEU A 311 -9.44 18.02 9.71
N GLU A 312 -9.12 19.14 9.07
CA GLU A 312 -9.86 19.63 7.91
C GLU A 312 -9.81 18.64 6.75
N ALA A 313 -8.62 18.11 6.43
CA ALA A 313 -8.46 17.08 5.40
C ALA A 313 -9.23 15.80 5.75
N GLY A 314 -9.14 15.34 6.99
CA GLY A 314 -9.89 14.20 7.50
C GLY A 314 -11.41 14.40 7.38
N ALA A 315 -11.91 15.57 7.74
CA ALA A 315 -13.33 15.92 7.65
C ALA A 315 -13.83 15.95 6.19
N ARG A 316 -13.07 16.57 5.28
CA ARG A 316 -13.39 16.58 3.83
C ARG A 316 -13.43 15.17 3.25
N ASN A 317 -12.43 14.34 3.56
CA ASN A 317 -12.38 12.95 3.10
C ASN A 317 -13.51 12.11 3.71
N THR A 318 -13.87 12.36 4.97
CA THR A 318 -14.97 11.68 5.65
C THR A 318 -16.32 12.03 5.03
N LEU A 319 -16.55 13.30 4.66
CA LEU A 319 -17.77 13.72 3.98
C LEU A 319 -17.98 12.94 2.68
N ILE A 320 -16.92 12.74 1.89
CA ILE A 320 -16.99 11.95 0.65
C ILE A 320 -17.42 10.51 0.96
N VAL A 321 -16.77 9.85 1.93
CA VAL A 321 -17.08 8.46 2.31
C VAL A 321 -18.50 8.34 2.90
N GLY A 322 -18.91 9.30 3.73
CA GLY A 322 -20.24 9.34 4.34
C GLY A 322 -21.36 9.53 3.31
N CYS A 323 -21.20 10.45 2.37
CA CYS A 323 -22.16 10.64 1.27
C CYS A 323 -22.28 9.39 0.40
N ILE A 324 -21.14 8.78 0.05
CA ILE A 324 -21.10 7.52 -0.72
C ILE A 324 -21.83 6.41 0.04
N ALA A 325 -21.51 6.19 1.32
CA ALA A 325 -22.15 5.17 2.14
C ALA A 325 -23.67 5.39 2.31
N GLY A 326 -24.10 6.66 2.50
CA GLY A 326 -25.52 7.00 2.62
C GLY A 326 -26.31 6.72 1.35
N VAL A 327 -25.84 7.21 0.19
CA VAL A 327 -26.49 6.97 -1.10
C VAL A 327 -26.50 5.48 -1.44
N LEU A 328 -25.40 4.78 -1.20
CA LEU A 328 -25.31 3.35 -1.46
C LEU A 328 -26.16 2.52 -0.50
N GLY A 329 -26.36 2.95 0.74
CA GLY A 329 -27.29 2.32 1.68
C GLY A 329 -28.73 2.38 1.17
N VAL A 330 -29.14 3.53 0.62
CA VAL A 330 -30.45 3.67 -0.04
C VAL A 330 -30.54 2.75 -1.25
N LEU A 331 -29.52 2.75 -2.11
CA LEU A 331 -29.46 1.88 -3.29
C LEU A 331 -29.56 0.40 -2.91
N LEU A 332 -28.80 -0.06 -1.92
CA LEU A 332 -28.81 -1.43 -1.43
C LEU A 332 -30.18 -1.80 -0.84
N SER A 333 -30.81 -0.89 -0.10
CA SER A 333 -32.12 -1.11 0.50
C SER A 333 -33.23 -1.22 -0.55
N CYS A 334 -33.24 -0.33 -1.56
CA CYS A 334 -34.15 -0.43 -2.71
C CYS A 334 -33.87 -1.70 -3.56
N ALA A 335 -32.61 -2.05 -3.78
CA ALA A 335 -32.22 -3.26 -4.51
C ALA A 335 -32.69 -4.51 -3.78
N THR A 336 -32.53 -4.56 -2.46
CA THR A 336 -32.97 -5.69 -1.63
C THR A 336 -34.51 -5.81 -1.61
N GLN A 337 -35.24 -4.70 -1.50
CA GLN A 337 -36.71 -4.71 -1.56
C GLN A 337 -37.26 -5.17 -2.91
N SER A 338 -36.54 -4.91 -4.01
CA SER A 338 -36.92 -5.34 -5.36
C SER A 338 -36.39 -6.73 -5.73
N ASP A 339 -35.71 -7.43 -4.81
CA ASP A 339 -35.02 -8.70 -5.04
C ASP A 339 -34.05 -8.67 -6.23
N LEU A 340 -33.43 -7.51 -6.47
CA LEU A 340 -32.42 -7.37 -7.52
C LEU A 340 -31.20 -8.29 -7.28
N PRO A 341 -30.64 -8.40 -6.05
CA PRO A 341 -29.53 -9.34 -5.80
C PRO A 341 -29.89 -10.78 -6.14
N GLY A 342 -31.08 -11.25 -5.79
CA GLY A 342 -31.54 -12.62 -6.06
C GLY A 342 -31.65 -12.91 -7.55
N ARG A 343 -32.29 -12.01 -8.30
CA ARG A 343 -32.45 -12.13 -9.76
C ARG A 343 -31.12 -12.12 -10.51
N VAL A 344 -30.25 -11.17 -10.17
CA VAL A 344 -28.90 -11.10 -10.76
C VAL A 344 -28.11 -12.35 -10.41
N SER A 345 -28.22 -12.82 -9.17
CA SER A 345 -27.53 -14.03 -8.73
C SER A 345 -27.93 -15.24 -9.57
N ASN A 346 -29.24 -15.47 -9.73
CA ASN A 346 -29.73 -16.60 -10.51
C ASN A 346 -29.30 -16.49 -11.98
N LEU A 347 -29.39 -15.28 -12.57
CA LEU A 347 -28.93 -15.05 -13.95
C LEU A 347 -27.45 -15.37 -14.13
N LEU A 348 -26.59 -14.92 -13.20
CA LEU A 348 -25.15 -15.20 -13.26
C LEU A 348 -24.86 -16.68 -13.12
N ILE A 349 -25.53 -17.38 -12.20
CA ILE A 349 -25.36 -18.83 -12.00
C ILE A 349 -25.84 -19.60 -13.23
N GLU A 350 -27.00 -19.26 -13.80
CA GLU A 350 -27.55 -19.88 -15.01
C GLU A 350 -26.63 -19.67 -16.23
N PHE A 351 -26.17 -18.43 -16.47
CA PHE A 351 -25.18 -18.14 -17.51
C PHE A 351 -23.82 -18.81 -17.27
N SER A 352 -23.55 -19.20 -16.02
CA SER A 352 -22.36 -19.97 -15.66
C SER A 352 -22.56 -21.48 -15.72
N PHE A 353 -23.75 -21.97 -16.07
CA PHE A 353 -24.11 -23.40 -15.97
C PHE A 353 -23.89 -23.99 -14.57
N GLY A 354 -24.00 -23.17 -13.52
CA GLY A 354 -23.68 -23.56 -12.14
C GLY A 354 -22.19 -23.66 -11.81
N LEU A 355 -21.30 -23.33 -12.75
CA LEU A 355 -19.86 -23.47 -12.58
C LEU A 355 -19.26 -22.24 -11.88
N LEU A 356 -18.78 -22.43 -10.66
CA LEU A 356 -18.16 -21.38 -9.83
C LEU A 356 -17.01 -20.59 -10.53
N PRO A 357 -16.04 -21.20 -11.25
CA PRO A 357 -15.02 -20.44 -11.96
C PRO A 357 -15.61 -19.50 -13.02
N LEU A 358 -16.67 -19.93 -13.72
CA LEU A 358 -17.33 -19.13 -14.74
C LEU A 358 -18.16 -18.00 -14.10
N THR A 359 -18.77 -18.23 -12.94
CA THR A 359 -19.42 -17.19 -12.15
C THR A 359 -18.43 -16.13 -11.67
N ILE A 360 -17.26 -16.54 -11.18
CA ILE A 360 -16.17 -15.60 -10.81
C ILE A 360 -15.74 -14.77 -12.02
N PHE A 361 -15.58 -15.40 -13.19
CA PHE A 361 -15.26 -14.69 -14.43
C PHE A 361 -16.31 -13.63 -14.77
N TRP A 362 -17.60 -13.95 -14.70
CA TRP A 362 -18.66 -12.98 -14.95
C TRP A 362 -18.70 -11.86 -13.90
N ILE A 363 -18.38 -12.14 -12.64
CA ILE A 363 -18.23 -11.12 -11.59
C ILE A 363 -17.06 -10.18 -11.89
N ILE A 364 -15.94 -10.70 -12.42
CA ILE A 364 -14.82 -9.86 -12.87
C ILE A 364 -15.27 -8.94 -14.01
N VAL A 365 -16.02 -9.45 -14.99
CA VAL A 365 -16.58 -8.66 -16.10
C VAL A 365 -17.56 -7.61 -15.58
N ALA A 366 -18.48 -7.99 -14.68
CA ALA A 366 -19.43 -7.07 -14.06
C ALA A 366 -18.72 -5.97 -13.28
N GLY A 367 -17.69 -6.32 -12.49
CA GLY A 367 -16.88 -5.38 -11.74
C GLY A 367 -16.09 -4.43 -12.62
N TYR A 368 -15.63 -4.89 -13.78
CA TYR A 368 -15.03 -4.03 -14.79
C TYR A 368 -16.04 -3.01 -15.34
N ILE A 369 -17.26 -3.45 -15.69
CA ILE A 369 -18.31 -2.58 -16.24
C ILE A 369 -18.80 -1.57 -15.20
N VAL A 370 -19.16 -2.04 -14.01
CA VAL A 370 -19.61 -1.21 -12.88
C VAL A 370 -18.50 -0.26 -12.40
N GLY A 371 -17.25 -0.70 -12.49
CA GLY A 371 -16.08 0.08 -12.15
C GLY A 371 -15.90 1.35 -12.99
N MET A 372 -16.48 1.41 -14.19
CA MET A 372 -16.33 2.55 -15.09
C MET A 372 -16.98 3.81 -14.49
N GLY A 373 -16.16 4.71 -13.96
CA GLY A 373 -16.60 6.05 -13.51
C GLY A 373 -16.92 6.15 -12.02
N LEU A 374 -16.79 5.07 -11.25
CA LEU A 374 -17.04 5.07 -9.81
C LEU A 374 -15.72 4.99 -9.00
N PRO A 375 -15.62 5.63 -7.82
CA PRO A 375 -14.55 5.36 -6.87
C PRO A 375 -14.57 3.89 -6.43
N ALA A 376 -13.41 3.29 -6.15
CA ALA A 376 -13.29 1.87 -5.79
C ALA A 376 -14.24 1.41 -4.67
N THR A 377 -14.41 2.23 -3.62
CA THR A 377 -15.36 1.97 -2.52
C THR A 377 -16.79 1.90 -3.02
N ALA A 378 -17.20 2.77 -3.94
CA ALA A 378 -18.54 2.76 -4.50
C ALA A 378 -18.73 1.57 -5.45
N SER A 379 -17.74 1.29 -6.30
CA SER A 379 -17.73 0.10 -7.16
C SER A 379 -17.87 -1.19 -6.34
N TYR A 380 -17.21 -1.28 -5.19
CA TYR A 380 -17.28 -2.44 -4.30
C TYR A 380 -18.70 -2.68 -3.79
N VAL A 381 -19.34 -1.67 -3.23
CA VAL A 381 -20.70 -1.81 -2.68
C VAL A 381 -21.71 -2.16 -3.76
N VAL A 382 -21.57 -1.58 -4.96
CA VAL A 382 -22.42 -1.97 -6.10
C VAL A 382 -22.14 -3.43 -6.46
N LEU A 383 -20.88 -3.84 -6.57
CA LEU A 383 -20.51 -5.22 -6.93
C LEU A 383 -20.97 -6.26 -5.91
N VAL A 384 -21.10 -5.90 -4.62
CA VAL A 384 -21.70 -6.77 -3.60
C VAL A 384 -23.12 -7.20 -3.97
N ILE A 385 -23.92 -6.30 -4.55
CA ILE A 385 -25.30 -6.59 -5.02
C ILE A 385 -25.29 -7.66 -6.11
N PHE A 386 -24.29 -7.62 -7.01
CA PHE A 386 -24.20 -8.54 -8.13
C PHE A 386 -23.55 -9.87 -7.77
N GLY A 387 -22.46 -9.84 -6.99
CA GLY A 387 -21.54 -10.97 -6.87
C GLY A 387 -21.63 -11.76 -5.57
N VAL A 388 -21.91 -11.12 -4.43
CA VAL A 388 -21.82 -11.83 -3.14
C VAL A 388 -22.82 -12.96 -3.04
N LEU A 389 -24.10 -12.69 -3.36
CA LEU A 389 -25.14 -13.71 -3.28
C LEU A 389 -24.89 -14.87 -4.25
N SER A 390 -24.39 -14.59 -5.46
CA SER A 390 -24.01 -15.63 -6.43
C SER A 390 -22.93 -16.55 -5.89
N LEU A 391 -21.89 -15.99 -5.28
CA LEU A 391 -20.79 -16.75 -4.73
C LEU A 391 -21.23 -17.55 -3.51
N THR A 392 -22.00 -16.96 -2.60
CA THR A 392 -22.49 -17.67 -1.41
C THR A 392 -23.47 -18.79 -1.75
N ASN A 393 -24.32 -18.60 -2.78
CA ASN A 393 -25.22 -19.65 -3.27
C ASN A 393 -24.46 -20.84 -3.89
N LEU A 394 -23.23 -20.61 -4.34
CA LEU A 394 -22.31 -21.64 -4.83
C LEU A 394 -21.37 -22.18 -3.74
N GLY A 395 -21.62 -21.83 -2.46
CA GLY A 395 -20.88 -22.36 -1.31
C GLY A 395 -19.62 -21.59 -0.90
N VAL A 396 -19.35 -20.43 -1.51
CA VAL A 396 -18.21 -19.59 -1.10
C VAL A 396 -18.51 -18.90 0.24
N PRO A 397 -17.59 -18.92 1.21
CA PRO A 397 -17.77 -18.19 2.48
C PRO A 397 -18.02 -16.70 2.27
N THR A 398 -18.87 -16.09 3.10
CA THR A 398 -19.27 -14.69 2.98
C THR A 398 -18.07 -13.73 2.95
N LEU A 399 -17.09 -13.92 3.84
CA LEU A 399 -15.88 -13.10 3.87
C LEU A 399 -15.11 -13.17 2.54
N THR A 400 -14.91 -14.37 2.02
CA THR A 400 -14.24 -14.63 0.73
C THR A 400 -15.00 -13.99 -0.43
N ALA A 401 -16.33 -14.11 -0.47
CA ALA A 401 -17.16 -13.50 -1.50
C ALA A 401 -17.06 -11.97 -1.50
N HIS A 402 -17.07 -11.34 -0.32
CA HIS A 402 -16.85 -9.91 -0.18
C HIS A 402 -15.42 -9.49 -0.56
N LEU A 403 -14.40 -10.27 -0.19
CA LEU A 403 -13.01 -10.02 -0.58
C LEU A 403 -12.84 -10.08 -2.10
N ILE A 404 -13.46 -11.05 -2.78
CA ILE A 404 -13.48 -11.10 -4.25
C ILE A 404 -14.05 -9.81 -4.83
N CYS A 405 -15.24 -9.40 -4.36
CA CYS A 405 -15.89 -8.20 -4.87
C CYS A 405 -15.05 -6.95 -4.58
N PHE A 406 -14.45 -6.84 -3.39
CA PHE A 406 -13.57 -5.74 -3.03
C PHE A 406 -12.33 -5.68 -3.93
N TRP A 407 -11.73 -6.85 -4.19
CA TRP A 407 -10.53 -6.98 -5.02
C TRP A 407 -10.80 -6.59 -6.48
N VAL A 408 -11.89 -7.08 -7.05
CA VAL A 408 -12.29 -6.74 -8.42
C VAL A 408 -12.67 -5.27 -8.54
N ALA A 409 -13.35 -4.70 -7.55
CA ALA A 409 -13.82 -3.31 -7.61
C ALA A 409 -12.68 -2.27 -7.70
N VAL A 410 -11.51 -2.58 -7.16
CA VAL A 410 -10.34 -1.69 -7.17
C VAL A 410 -9.63 -1.67 -8.54
N VAL A 411 -9.84 -2.70 -9.39
CA VAL A 411 -9.31 -2.79 -10.77
C VAL A 411 -9.73 -1.62 -11.67
N SER A 412 -10.87 -1.00 -11.38
CA SER A 412 -11.39 0.12 -12.16
C SER A 412 -10.42 1.29 -12.27
N ALA A 413 -9.56 1.46 -11.26
CA ALA A 413 -8.58 2.53 -11.21
C ALA A 413 -7.49 2.42 -12.30
N VAL A 414 -7.25 1.23 -12.84
CA VAL A 414 -6.21 0.97 -13.87
C VAL A 414 -6.75 0.60 -15.24
N THR A 415 -8.03 0.23 -15.35
CA THR A 415 -8.57 -0.36 -16.59
C THR A 415 -9.22 0.70 -17.49
N PRO A 416 -8.77 0.89 -18.75
CA PRO A 416 -9.41 1.79 -19.71
C PRO A 416 -10.90 1.43 -19.90
N PRO A 417 -11.80 2.36 -20.29
CA PRO A 417 -11.54 3.72 -20.77
C PRO A 417 -11.53 4.80 -19.68
N VAL A 418 -11.73 4.48 -18.41
CA VAL A 418 -11.81 5.48 -17.32
C VAL A 418 -10.51 5.56 -16.53
N ALA A 419 -9.96 4.42 -16.09
CA ALA A 419 -8.64 4.25 -15.45
C ALA A 419 -8.12 5.48 -14.66
N LEU A 420 -8.87 5.97 -13.66
CA LEU A 420 -8.61 7.27 -13.02
C LEU A 420 -7.17 7.43 -12.50
N ALA A 421 -6.57 6.38 -11.93
CA ALA A 421 -5.20 6.42 -11.45
C ALA A 421 -4.19 6.46 -12.62
N ALA A 422 -4.45 5.71 -13.68
CA ALA A 422 -3.63 5.76 -14.90
C ALA A 422 -3.71 7.12 -15.59
N TYR A 423 -4.86 7.80 -15.56
CA TYR A 423 -5.07 9.11 -16.17
C TYR A 423 -4.37 10.21 -15.37
N ALA A 424 -4.45 10.14 -14.04
CA ALA A 424 -3.67 11.01 -13.17
C ALA A 424 -2.15 10.81 -13.41
N ALA A 425 -1.71 9.56 -13.53
CA ALA A 425 -0.31 9.24 -13.75
C ALA A 425 0.17 9.68 -15.14
N SER A 426 -0.67 9.52 -16.18
CA SER A 426 -0.33 9.95 -17.54
C SER A 426 -0.24 11.48 -17.64
N ALA A 427 -1.04 12.22 -16.86
CA ALA A 427 -0.91 13.67 -16.77
C ALA A 427 0.44 14.09 -16.17
N ILE A 428 0.94 13.38 -15.17
CA ILE A 428 2.29 13.62 -14.59
C ILE A 428 3.38 13.19 -15.58
N ALA A 429 3.21 12.07 -16.28
CA ALA A 429 4.19 11.57 -17.24
C ALA A 429 4.20 12.32 -18.57
N MET A 430 3.16 13.10 -18.88
CA MET A 430 2.88 13.67 -20.19
C MET A 430 2.80 12.59 -21.26
N SER A 431 1.98 11.56 -21.02
CA SER A 431 1.80 10.39 -21.88
C SER A 431 0.34 10.19 -22.29
N ASP A 432 0.11 9.34 -23.29
CA ASP A 432 -1.25 8.98 -23.72
C ASP A 432 -1.98 8.19 -22.61
N PRO A 433 -3.16 8.66 -22.14
CA PRO A 433 -3.85 8.07 -21.00
C PRO A 433 -4.36 6.65 -21.28
N VAL A 434 -4.82 6.38 -22.50
CA VAL A 434 -5.37 5.07 -22.88
C VAL A 434 -4.27 4.03 -22.98
N LYS A 435 -3.15 4.35 -23.65
CA LYS A 435 -1.97 3.48 -23.74
C LYS A 435 -1.37 3.22 -22.35
N THR A 436 -1.35 4.23 -21.50
CA THR A 436 -0.92 4.11 -20.10
C THR A 436 -1.82 3.13 -19.35
N GLY A 437 -3.15 3.25 -19.48
CA GLY A 437 -4.09 2.32 -18.87
C GLY A 437 -3.91 0.87 -19.35
N PHE A 438 -3.71 0.62 -20.65
CA PHE A 438 -3.40 -0.73 -21.13
C PHE A 438 -2.11 -1.31 -20.54
N GLN A 439 -1.06 -0.49 -20.38
CA GLN A 439 0.16 -0.93 -19.66
C GLN A 439 -0.12 -1.17 -18.17
N ALA A 440 -0.98 -0.36 -17.54
CA ALA A 440 -1.33 -0.51 -16.13
C ALA A 440 -2.13 -1.81 -15.88
N VAL A 441 -3.07 -2.16 -16.76
CA VAL A 441 -3.78 -3.45 -16.74
C VAL A 441 -2.81 -4.61 -16.87
N LYS A 442 -1.84 -4.51 -17.79
CA LYS A 442 -0.80 -5.53 -17.96
C LYS A 442 -0.01 -5.74 -16.66
N LEU A 443 0.39 -4.65 -16.01
CA LEU A 443 1.13 -4.67 -14.74
C LEU A 443 0.28 -5.18 -13.56
N ALA A 444 -0.98 -4.75 -13.48
CA ALA A 444 -1.92 -5.13 -12.44
C ALA A 444 -2.65 -6.46 -12.70
N SER A 445 -2.31 -7.16 -13.79
CA SER A 445 -3.04 -8.32 -14.29
C SER A 445 -3.19 -9.46 -13.28
N TRP A 446 -2.30 -9.54 -12.30
CA TRP A 446 -2.39 -10.45 -11.15
C TRP A 446 -3.71 -10.34 -10.38
N VAL A 447 -4.32 -9.15 -10.37
CA VAL A 447 -5.59 -8.86 -9.67
C VAL A 447 -6.74 -9.71 -10.22
N PHE A 448 -6.69 -10.11 -11.50
CA PHE A 448 -7.70 -10.97 -12.10
C PHE A 448 -7.58 -12.44 -11.69
N LEU A 449 -6.41 -12.87 -11.20
CA LEU A 449 -6.17 -14.24 -10.74
C LEU A 449 -6.55 -14.42 -9.27
N MET A 450 -6.47 -13.36 -8.47
CA MET A 450 -6.71 -13.40 -7.03
C MET A 450 -8.10 -13.93 -6.65
N PRO A 451 -9.21 -13.59 -7.34
CA PRO A 451 -10.51 -14.16 -7.04
C PRO A 451 -10.57 -15.69 -7.09
N PHE A 452 -9.84 -16.31 -8.02
CA PHE A 452 -9.74 -17.77 -8.09
C PHE A 452 -8.88 -18.31 -6.95
N LEU A 453 -7.75 -17.67 -6.67
CA LEU A 453 -6.87 -18.07 -5.58
C LEU A 453 -7.56 -17.96 -4.20
N PHE A 454 -8.45 -17.00 -4.00
CA PHE A 454 -9.22 -16.84 -2.76
C PHE A 454 -10.20 -17.97 -2.49
N VAL A 455 -10.71 -18.63 -3.54
CA VAL A 455 -11.73 -19.68 -3.42
C VAL A 455 -11.11 -21.05 -3.37
N TYR A 456 -10.07 -21.29 -4.16
CA TYR A 456 -9.54 -22.63 -4.41
C TYR A 456 -8.20 -22.88 -3.73
N THR A 457 -7.67 -21.93 -2.95
CA THR A 457 -6.39 -22.12 -2.26
C THR A 457 -6.45 -21.56 -0.83
N PRO A 458 -5.63 -22.08 0.10
CA PRO A 458 -5.65 -21.67 1.50
C PRO A 458 -5.04 -20.26 1.76
N LEU A 459 -5.01 -19.40 0.75
CA LEU A 459 -4.34 -18.10 0.79
C LEU A 459 -4.96 -17.15 1.83
N LEU A 460 -6.21 -17.39 2.20
CA LEU A 460 -6.97 -16.61 3.20
C LEU A 460 -6.81 -17.16 4.63
N LEU A 461 -5.79 -17.99 4.87
CA LEU A 461 -5.46 -18.56 6.19
C LEU A 461 -6.49 -19.57 6.72
N ASP A 462 -7.19 -20.23 5.81
CA ASP A 462 -8.26 -21.20 6.06
C ASP A 462 -7.81 -22.68 5.93
N GLY A 463 -6.51 -22.93 5.76
CA GLY A 463 -5.90 -24.27 5.68
C GLY A 463 -4.84 -24.56 6.74
N THR A 464 -4.16 -25.71 6.63
CA THR A 464 -3.04 -26.01 7.53
C THR A 464 -1.84 -25.11 7.25
N THR A 465 -0.97 -24.89 8.24
CA THR A 465 0.23 -24.06 8.06
C THR A 465 1.12 -24.56 6.91
N LEU A 466 1.20 -25.88 6.72
CA LEU A 466 1.97 -26.47 5.63
C LEU A 466 1.35 -26.13 4.27
N ASP A 467 0.02 -26.31 4.13
CA ASP A 467 -0.68 -26.02 2.87
C ASP A 467 -0.53 -24.54 2.49
N ILE A 468 -0.67 -23.63 3.47
CA ILE A 468 -0.48 -22.19 3.26
C ILE A 468 0.94 -21.91 2.76
N ILE A 469 1.98 -22.46 3.40
CA ILE A 469 3.38 -22.26 3.01
C ILE A 469 3.61 -22.76 1.58
N ILE A 470 3.10 -23.94 1.23
CA ILE A 470 3.28 -24.50 -0.11
C ILE A 470 2.54 -23.69 -1.16
N THR A 471 1.29 -23.27 -0.89
CA THR A 471 0.52 -22.39 -1.78
C THR A 471 1.20 -21.05 -1.98
N VAL A 472 1.73 -20.43 -0.92
CA VAL A 472 2.50 -19.18 -1.04
C VAL A 472 3.75 -19.39 -1.88
N ALA A 473 4.49 -20.48 -1.66
CA ALA A 473 5.64 -20.82 -2.49
C ALA A 473 5.26 -21.02 -3.96
N ALA A 474 4.18 -21.76 -4.24
CA ALA A 474 3.65 -21.96 -5.58
C ALA A 474 3.24 -20.64 -6.23
N CYS A 475 2.60 -19.73 -5.48
CA CYS A 475 2.25 -18.39 -5.96
C CYS A 475 3.50 -17.57 -6.30
N LEU A 476 4.56 -17.63 -5.49
CA LEU A 476 5.82 -16.94 -5.76
C LEU A 476 6.49 -17.45 -7.05
N VAL A 477 6.50 -18.77 -7.28
CA VAL A 477 6.98 -19.36 -8.53
C VAL A 477 6.04 -19.00 -9.69
N GLY A 478 4.73 -18.96 -9.45
CA GLY A 478 3.73 -18.57 -10.43
C GLY A 478 3.84 -17.12 -10.85
N ILE A 479 4.23 -16.19 -9.96
CA ILE A 479 4.57 -14.80 -10.30
C ILE A 479 5.72 -14.77 -11.31
N VAL A 480 6.73 -15.62 -11.12
CA VAL A 480 7.89 -15.72 -12.01
C VAL A 480 7.48 -16.18 -13.41
N ALA A 481 6.66 -17.24 -13.48
CA ALA A 481 6.11 -17.73 -14.74
C ALA A 481 5.17 -16.70 -15.42
N TRP A 482 4.28 -16.09 -14.63
CA TRP A 482 3.29 -15.12 -15.10
C TRP A 482 3.95 -13.87 -15.66
N GLY A 483 4.89 -13.29 -14.92
CA GLY A 483 5.65 -12.14 -15.40
C GLY A 483 6.42 -12.44 -16.68
N GLY A 484 6.97 -13.65 -16.79
CA GLY A 484 7.63 -14.13 -18.00
C GLY A 484 6.70 -14.22 -19.21
N ALA A 485 5.51 -14.80 -19.03
CA ALA A 485 4.48 -14.92 -20.07
C ALA A 485 3.92 -13.56 -20.48
N VAL A 486 3.61 -12.69 -19.51
CA VAL A 486 3.07 -11.35 -19.74
C VAL A 486 4.08 -10.46 -20.44
N GLU A 487 5.37 -10.51 -20.07
CA GLU A 487 6.41 -9.74 -20.76
C GLU A 487 6.90 -10.38 -22.06
N GLY A 488 6.70 -11.68 -22.30
CA GLY A 488 7.33 -12.38 -23.41
C GLY A 488 8.86 -12.41 -23.28
N PHE A 489 9.34 -12.39 -22.03
CA PHE A 489 10.75 -12.36 -21.70
C PHE A 489 10.94 -12.95 -20.31
N PHE A 490 11.92 -13.84 -20.15
CA PHE A 490 12.28 -14.39 -18.84
C PHE A 490 13.75 -14.11 -18.51
N ILE A 491 14.67 -14.87 -19.10
CA ILE A 491 16.11 -14.55 -19.13
C ILE A 491 16.47 -13.94 -20.49
N ARG A 492 15.78 -14.42 -21.53
CA ARG A 492 15.89 -14.03 -22.93
C ARG A 492 14.49 -13.86 -23.51
N TYR A 493 14.41 -13.32 -24.74
CA TYR A 493 13.15 -13.24 -25.46
C TYR A 493 12.57 -14.65 -25.66
N THR A 494 11.29 -14.81 -25.31
CA THR A 494 10.64 -16.12 -25.35
C THR A 494 10.25 -16.46 -26.78
N THR A 495 10.57 -17.67 -27.24
CA THR A 495 9.94 -18.21 -28.46
C THR A 495 8.46 -18.51 -28.21
N PRO A 496 7.62 -18.68 -29.25
CA PRO A 496 6.22 -19.04 -29.05
C PRO A 496 6.02 -20.31 -28.22
N ALA A 497 6.93 -21.29 -28.34
CA ALA A 497 6.91 -22.51 -27.55
C ALA A 497 7.23 -22.24 -26.07
N GLU A 498 8.29 -21.47 -25.78
CA GLU A 498 8.64 -21.08 -24.40
C GLU A 498 7.56 -20.23 -23.76
N TRP A 499 6.96 -19.33 -24.53
CA TRP A 499 5.83 -18.53 -24.09
C TRP A 499 4.63 -19.42 -23.72
N GLY A 500 4.30 -20.40 -24.57
CA GLY A 500 3.25 -21.38 -24.29
C GLY A 500 3.54 -22.20 -23.02
N MET A 501 4.79 -22.64 -22.85
CA MET A 501 5.22 -23.34 -21.63
C MET A 501 5.10 -22.48 -20.37
N LEU A 502 5.49 -21.19 -20.44
CA LEU A 502 5.34 -20.26 -19.32
C LEU A 502 3.86 -20.00 -19.01
N ALA A 503 3.01 -19.86 -20.02
CA ALA A 503 1.58 -19.70 -19.84
C ALA A 503 0.95 -20.94 -19.18
N VAL A 504 1.29 -22.15 -19.64
CA VAL A 504 0.83 -23.40 -19.00
C VAL A 504 1.37 -23.54 -17.58
N ALA A 505 2.63 -23.18 -17.34
CA ALA A 505 3.21 -23.16 -16.00
C ALA A 505 2.44 -22.21 -15.07
N SER A 506 2.09 -21.01 -15.53
CA SER A 506 1.25 -20.08 -14.76
C SER A 506 -0.13 -20.64 -14.45
N VAL A 507 -0.79 -21.28 -15.43
CA VAL A 507 -2.09 -21.93 -15.22
C VAL A 507 -1.99 -23.02 -14.15
N PHE A 508 -0.99 -23.90 -14.23
CA PHE A 508 -0.79 -24.99 -13.27
C PHE A 508 -0.44 -24.51 -11.86
N LEU A 509 0.26 -23.38 -11.73
CA LEU A 509 0.66 -22.83 -10.44
C LEU A 509 -0.42 -21.97 -9.78
N LEU A 510 -1.30 -21.34 -10.57
CA LEU A 510 -2.16 -20.25 -10.09
C LEU A 510 -3.66 -20.47 -10.27
N LEU A 511 -4.07 -21.38 -11.15
CA LEU A 511 -5.47 -21.66 -11.40
C LEU A 511 -5.84 -23.04 -10.81
N PRO A 512 -7.12 -23.26 -10.47
CA PRO A 512 -7.61 -24.50 -9.87
C PRO A 512 -7.76 -25.61 -10.93
N VAL A 513 -6.65 -26.01 -11.54
CA VAL A 513 -6.61 -26.97 -12.65
C VAL A 513 -7.08 -28.36 -12.21
N ASP A 514 -6.79 -28.71 -10.97
CA ASP A 514 -7.23 -29.94 -10.34
C ASP A 514 -8.75 -30.03 -10.20
N HIS A 515 -9.42 -28.93 -9.81
CA HIS A 515 -10.87 -28.88 -9.73
C HIS A 515 -11.49 -28.97 -11.13
N LEU A 516 -10.88 -28.31 -12.12
CA LEU A 516 -11.30 -28.44 -13.51
C LEU A 516 -11.18 -29.90 -14.02
N ILE A 517 -10.11 -30.59 -13.68
CA ILE A 517 -9.90 -32.00 -14.06
C ILE A 517 -10.87 -32.92 -13.32
N THR A 518 -11.13 -32.68 -12.04
CA THR A 518 -12.11 -33.44 -11.25
C THR A 518 -13.54 -33.25 -11.79
N TRP A 519 -13.83 -32.11 -12.40
CA TRP A 519 -15.11 -31.89 -13.08
C TRP A 519 -15.21 -32.61 -14.42
N LEU A 520 -14.12 -32.68 -15.17
CA LEU A 520 -14.06 -33.34 -16.49
C LEU A 520 -13.85 -34.85 -16.40
N THR A 521 -13.31 -35.34 -15.28
CA THR A 521 -12.95 -36.75 -15.08
C THR A 521 -13.42 -37.21 -13.70
N PRO A 522 -14.06 -38.39 -13.58
CA PRO A 522 -14.55 -38.91 -12.30
C PRO A 522 -13.42 -39.47 -11.40
N VAL A 523 -12.19 -38.95 -11.52
CA VAL A 523 -11.01 -39.45 -10.80
C VAL A 523 -10.73 -38.55 -9.61
N GLU A 524 -10.96 -39.06 -8.40
CA GLU A 524 -10.54 -38.40 -7.16
C GLU A 524 -9.02 -38.60 -6.96
N TRP A 525 -8.26 -37.50 -6.99
CA TRP A 525 -6.81 -37.51 -6.78
C TRP A 525 -6.47 -37.36 -5.29
N VAL A 526 -5.58 -38.21 -4.77
CA VAL A 526 -5.14 -38.22 -3.36
C VAL A 526 -4.36 -36.94 -2.94
N PHE A 527 -3.83 -36.17 -3.90
CA PHE A 527 -3.10 -34.92 -3.65
C PHE A 527 -3.66 -33.81 -4.52
N HIS A 528 -4.67 -33.09 -4.00
CA HIS A 528 -5.50 -32.20 -4.82
C HIS A 528 -4.73 -31.08 -5.56
N HIS A 529 -3.63 -30.50 -5.05
CA HIS A 529 -2.96 -29.35 -5.75
C HIS A 529 -1.47 -29.56 -6.05
N TYR A 530 -0.79 -30.37 -5.24
CA TYR A 530 0.67 -30.53 -5.29
C TYR A 530 1.24 -31.03 -6.63
N PRO A 531 0.60 -31.98 -7.34
CA PRO A 531 1.11 -32.44 -8.64
C PRO A 531 1.14 -31.33 -9.68
N PHE A 532 0.14 -30.44 -9.69
CA PHE A 532 0.07 -29.32 -10.63
C PHE A 532 1.11 -28.25 -10.30
N TYR A 533 1.31 -27.95 -9.01
CA TYR A 533 2.38 -27.05 -8.59
C TYR A 533 3.77 -27.57 -8.98
N ALA A 534 4.00 -28.88 -8.80
CA ALA A 534 5.25 -29.52 -9.22
C ALA A 534 5.41 -29.47 -10.74
N ALA A 535 4.37 -29.82 -11.51
CA ALA A 535 4.39 -29.79 -12.97
C ALA A 535 4.66 -28.36 -13.51
N GLY A 536 3.99 -27.35 -12.97
CA GLY A 536 4.23 -25.95 -13.35
C GLY A 536 5.65 -25.48 -13.01
N THR A 537 6.18 -25.88 -11.86
CA THR A 537 7.57 -25.60 -11.47
C THR A 537 8.58 -26.28 -12.39
N ILE A 538 8.33 -27.53 -12.77
CA ILE A 538 9.17 -28.29 -13.72
C ILE A 538 9.14 -27.62 -15.09
N LEU A 539 7.97 -27.19 -15.57
CA LEU A 539 7.85 -26.46 -16.84
C LEU A 539 8.63 -25.15 -16.84
N LEU A 540 8.54 -24.37 -15.76
CA LEU A 540 9.35 -23.16 -15.60
C LEU A 540 10.86 -23.47 -15.59
N GLY A 541 11.26 -24.53 -14.88
CA GLY A 541 12.64 -25.01 -14.86
C GLY A 541 13.13 -25.47 -16.24
N ALA A 542 12.27 -26.12 -17.03
CA ALA A 542 12.58 -26.50 -18.40
C ALA A 542 12.81 -25.27 -19.28
N VAL A 543 11.93 -24.25 -19.20
CA VAL A 543 12.13 -22.97 -19.91
C VAL A 543 13.43 -22.30 -19.47
N PHE A 544 13.75 -22.30 -18.17
CA PHE A 544 15.02 -21.78 -17.65
C PHE A 544 16.23 -22.46 -18.31
N LEU A 545 16.24 -23.80 -18.37
CA LEU A 545 17.32 -24.58 -18.96
C LEU A 545 17.43 -24.38 -20.47
N MET A 546 16.29 -24.40 -21.18
CA MET A 546 16.21 -24.13 -22.61
C MET A 546 16.75 -22.75 -22.95
N GLN A 547 16.33 -21.73 -22.20
CA GLN A 547 16.83 -20.38 -22.40
C GLN A 547 18.31 -20.34 -22.11
N ARG A 548 18.80 -20.85 -20.96
CA ARG A 548 20.22 -20.81 -20.56
C ARG A 548 21.15 -21.44 -21.61
N GLY A 549 20.73 -22.53 -22.26
CA GLY A 549 21.49 -23.21 -23.31
C GLY A 549 21.67 -22.43 -24.62
N ARG A 550 20.95 -21.32 -24.81
CA ARG A 550 21.13 -20.46 -25.99
C ARG A 550 22.34 -19.54 -25.86
N ALA A 551 22.89 -19.12 -26.99
CA ALA A 551 23.89 -18.06 -27.04
C ALA A 551 23.33 -16.77 -26.41
N PRO A 552 24.15 -15.96 -25.72
CA PRO A 552 23.71 -14.65 -25.23
C PRO A 552 23.29 -13.78 -26.42
N GLU A 553 22.02 -13.41 -26.46
CA GLU A 553 21.56 -12.35 -27.35
C GLU A 553 22.20 -11.04 -26.91
N ILE A 554 22.70 -10.26 -27.88
CA ILE A 554 23.16 -8.90 -27.64
C ILE A 554 21.93 -8.11 -27.20
N VAL A 555 21.82 -7.84 -25.90
CA VAL A 555 20.82 -6.91 -25.38
C VAL A 555 21.11 -5.58 -26.05
N PHE A 556 20.30 -5.20 -27.04
CA PHE A 556 20.42 -3.92 -27.72
C PHE A 556 20.32 -2.81 -26.69
N SER A 557 21.46 -2.27 -26.27
CA SER A 557 21.54 -0.99 -25.60
C SER A 557 21.12 0.07 -26.60
N PRO A 558 20.07 0.88 -26.34
CA PRO A 558 19.72 2.00 -27.21
C PRO A 558 20.73 3.16 -27.14
N LEU A 559 21.87 3.01 -26.47
CA LEU A 559 22.90 4.03 -26.39
C LEU A 559 23.87 3.95 -27.57
N ALA A 560 23.37 4.33 -28.76
CA ALA A 560 24.19 4.82 -29.87
C ALA A 560 23.33 5.51 -30.93
N ALA A 561 22.57 6.53 -30.54
CA ALA A 561 22.24 7.62 -31.47
C ALA A 561 22.48 8.93 -30.71
N PRO A 562 23.51 9.72 -31.05
CA PRO A 562 23.62 11.06 -30.52
C PRO A 562 22.38 11.83 -30.97
N ALA A 563 21.64 12.39 -30.03
CA ALA A 563 20.58 13.34 -30.36
C ALA A 563 21.19 14.43 -31.26
N PRO A 564 20.54 14.80 -32.39
CA PRO A 564 21.05 15.88 -33.21
C PRO A 564 21.12 17.14 -32.33
N ALA A 565 22.30 17.77 -32.32
CA ALA A 565 22.54 18.99 -31.57
C ALA A 565 21.45 20.01 -31.91
N VAL A 566 20.62 20.35 -30.93
CA VAL A 566 19.65 21.43 -31.05
C VAL A 566 20.46 22.72 -31.16
N SER A 567 20.53 23.29 -32.36
CA SER A 567 21.18 24.57 -32.60
C SER A 567 20.44 25.67 -31.79
N PRO A 568 21.16 26.64 -31.21
CA PRO A 568 20.55 27.72 -30.43
C PRO A 568 19.99 28.78 -31.39
N ALA A 569 18.85 28.50 -32.00
CA ALA A 569 18.07 29.49 -32.72
C ALA A 569 16.58 29.26 -32.40
N HIS A 570 15.91 30.34 -32.02
CA HIS A 570 14.49 30.42 -31.61
C HIS A 570 14.17 30.17 -30.13
N ARG A 571 14.79 30.99 -29.26
CA ARG A 571 14.01 31.69 -28.22
C ARG A 571 13.72 33.10 -28.71
N LYS A 572 12.54 33.33 -29.26
CA LYS A 572 11.84 34.62 -29.35
C LYS A 572 10.46 34.40 -29.98
N ALA A 573 9.45 34.29 -29.13
CA ALA A 573 8.08 34.78 -29.27
C ALA A 573 7.31 34.31 -28.02
#